data_AF-A0A673FNG5-F1
#
_entry.id   AF-A0A673FNG5-F1
#
_cell.length_a   1.000
_cell.length_b   1.000
_cell.length_c   1.000
_cell.angle_alpha   90.00
_cell.angle_beta   90.00
_cell.angle_gamma   90.00
#
_symmetry.space_group_name_H-M   'P 1'
#
loop_
_entity.id
_entity.type
_entity.pdbx_description
1 polymer ?
#
loop_
_entity_poly.entity_id
_entity_poly.type
_entity_poly.pdbx_seq_one_letter_code
_entity_poly.pdbx_strand_id
1 'polypeptide(L)'
;MAFVSSSDDLFDSVIMADDRFHDEGYQEGFEKGTRQGTIEGRNHGRLHGAKLGAQVSFYYGFALAFKYLLQNSSDIKARKRLKAMESLIGLIQNFPYEDPQYEKLQEDMERACAKFRQVCSLLNLATEYVSGSTGMSF
;
A
#
# COMPACT_ATOMS: atom_id res chain seq x y z
N MET A 1 -47.71 -48.88 12.52
CA MET A 1 -47.64 -47.68 11.66
C MET A 1 -46.35 -47.80 10.86
N ALA A 2 -46.47 -48.01 9.55
CA ALA A 2 -45.32 -48.27 8.69
C ALA A 2 -44.51 -46.99 8.47
N PHE A 3 -43.21 -47.15 8.64
CA PHE A 3 -42.14 -46.21 8.38
C PHE A 3 -42.12 -45.87 6.89
N VAL A 4 -42.50 -44.65 6.50
CA VAL A 4 -42.22 -44.12 5.15
C VAL A 4 -40.95 -43.28 5.27
N SER A 5 -39.81 -43.95 5.10
CA SER A 5 -38.54 -43.28 4.82
C SER A 5 -38.46 -42.97 3.34
N SER A 6 -38.05 -41.74 3.06
CA SER A 6 -37.27 -41.31 1.89
C SER A 6 -37.71 -41.87 0.54
N SER A 7 -38.60 -41.14 -0.13
CA SER A 7 -38.40 -40.93 -1.55
C SER A 7 -38.28 -39.43 -1.72
N ASP A 8 -37.08 -38.95 -2.09
CA ASP A 8 -37.03 -37.84 -3.03
C ASP A 8 -38.06 -38.18 -4.12
N ASP A 9 -39.06 -37.33 -4.32
CA ASP A 9 -39.97 -37.53 -5.43
C ASP A 9 -39.13 -37.54 -6.71
N LEU A 10 -39.32 -38.56 -7.56
CA LEU A 10 -38.42 -38.89 -8.68
C LEU A 10 -38.20 -37.68 -9.61
N PHE A 11 -39.21 -36.80 -9.68
CA PHE A 11 -39.19 -35.58 -10.49
C PHE A 11 -38.84 -34.31 -9.73
N ASP A 12 -38.74 -34.33 -8.39
CA ASP A 12 -38.40 -33.16 -7.57
C ASP A 12 -37.01 -32.64 -7.91
N SER A 13 -36.10 -33.56 -8.20
CA SER A 13 -34.76 -33.24 -8.71
C SER A 13 -34.80 -32.47 -10.05
N VAL A 14 -35.78 -32.72 -10.91
CA VAL A 14 -35.92 -32.03 -12.21
C VAL A 14 -36.66 -30.71 -12.04
N ILE A 15 -37.74 -30.69 -11.24
CA ILE A 15 -38.58 -29.50 -11.01
C ILE A 15 -37.80 -28.43 -10.24
N MET A 16 -37.05 -28.83 -9.21
CA MET A 16 -36.26 -27.91 -8.39
C MET A 16 -34.85 -27.67 -8.94
N ALA A 17 -34.55 -28.09 -10.18
CA ALA A 17 -33.21 -27.99 -10.74
C ALA A 17 -32.73 -26.55 -10.87
N ASP A 18 -33.59 -25.64 -11.32
CA ASP A 18 -33.24 -24.22 -11.51
C ASP A 18 -32.85 -23.55 -10.19
N ASP A 19 -33.65 -23.74 -9.14
CA ASP A 19 -33.37 -23.19 -7.81
C ASP A 19 -32.06 -23.75 -7.24
N ARG A 20 -31.82 -25.06 -7.36
CA ARG A 20 -30.56 -25.68 -6.91
C ARG A 20 -29.35 -25.14 -7.66
N PHE A 21 -29.40 -25.06 -8.99
CA PHE A 21 -28.28 -24.55 -9.78
C PHE A 21 -28.03 -23.06 -9.55
N HIS A 22 -29.09 -22.28 -9.30
CA HIS A 22 -28.95 -20.89 -8.89
C HIS A 22 -28.21 -20.78 -7.56
N ASP A 23 -28.63 -21.54 -6.55
CA ASP A 23 -28.02 -21.51 -5.22
C ASP A 23 -26.58 -22.05 -5.22
N GLU A 24 -26.34 -23.15 -5.93
CA GLU A 24 -25.00 -23.71 -6.14
C GLU A 24 -24.09 -22.71 -6.85
N GLY A 25 -24.57 -22.09 -7.94
CA GLY A 25 -23.81 -21.11 -8.71
C GLY A 25 -23.50 -19.85 -7.90
N TYR A 26 -24.46 -19.36 -7.11
CA TYR A 26 -24.25 -18.24 -6.20
C TYR A 26 -23.19 -18.58 -5.14
N GLN A 27 -23.34 -19.72 -4.47
CA GLN A 27 -22.42 -20.14 -3.41
C GLN A 27 -21.00 -20.35 -3.95
N GLU A 28 -20.87 -21.06 -5.07
CA GLU A 28 -19.59 -21.28 -5.75
C GLU A 28 -18.95 -19.95 -6.17
N GLY A 29 -19.74 -19.06 -6.77
CA GLY A 29 -19.28 -17.74 -7.21
C GLY A 29 -18.83 -16.87 -6.04
N PHE A 30 -19.59 -16.85 -4.95
CA PHE A 30 -19.27 -16.10 -3.75
C PHE A 30 -18.00 -16.61 -3.07
N GLU A 31 -17.86 -17.94 -2.92
CA GLU A 31 -16.67 -18.55 -2.32
C GLU A 31 -15.41 -18.30 -3.16
N LYS A 32 -15.49 -18.51 -4.47
CA LYS A 32 -14.38 -18.27 -5.40
C LYS A 32 -14.00 -16.79 -5.41
N GLY A 33 -14.98 -15.90 -5.51
CA GLY A 33 -14.79 -14.45 -5.51
C GLY A 33 -14.14 -13.97 -4.21
N THR A 34 -14.63 -14.44 -3.06
CA THR A 34 -14.06 -14.10 -1.74
C THR A 34 -12.62 -14.55 -1.63
N ARG A 35 -12.32 -15.79 -2.03
CA ARG A 35 -10.97 -16.34 -1.98
C ARG A 35 -10.02 -15.57 -2.89
N GLN A 36 -10.43 -15.33 -4.13
CA GLN A 36 -9.61 -14.62 -5.11
C GLN A 36 -9.37 -13.17 -4.68
N GLY A 37 -10.42 -12.44 -4.30
CA GLY A 37 -10.31 -11.06 -3.82
C GLY A 37 -9.41 -10.93 -2.59
N THR A 38 -9.45 -11.90 -1.67
CA THR A 38 -8.55 -11.93 -0.50
C THR A 38 -7.09 -12.09 -0.90
N ILE A 39 -6.79 -13.00 -1.84
CA ILE A 39 -5.42 -13.25 -2.31
C ILE A 39 -4.89 -12.04 -3.07
N GLU A 40 -5.68 -11.49 -3.98
CA GLU A 40 -5.31 -10.33 -4.79
C GLU A 40 -5.10 -9.10 -3.91
N GLY A 41 -6.04 -8.77 -3.02
CA GLY A 41 -5.92 -7.65 -2.10
C GLY A 41 -4.68 -7.76 -1.21
N ARG A 42 -4.41 -8.95 -0.67
CA ARG A 42 -3.20 -9.20 0.15
C ARG A 42 -1.92 -9.03 -0.66
N ASN A 43 -1.87 -9.56 -1.87
CA ASN A 43 -0.69 -9.45 -2.73
C ASN A 43 -0.45 -8.00 -3.15
N HIS A 44 -1.51 -7.29 -3.51
CA HIS A 44 -1.46 -5.88 -3.86
C HIS A 44 -0.93 -5.05 -2.69
N GLY A 45 -1.53 -5.18 -1.50
CA GLY A 45 -1.08 -4.48 -0.30
C GLY A 45 0.38 -4.78 0.07
N ARG A 46 0.80 -6.05 -0.03
CA ARG A 46 2.19 -6.45 0.26
C ARG A 46 3.18 -5.81 -0.71
N LEU A 47 2.93 -5.91 -2.01
CA LEU A 47 3.84 -5.37 -3.03
C LEU A 47 3.89 -3.85 -2.98
N HIS A 48 2.72 -3.22 -2.92
CA HIS A 48 2.61 -1.77 -2.89
C HIS A 48 3.21 -1.19 -1.60
N GLY A 49 2.87 -1.77 -0.44
CA GLY A 49 3.43 -1.37 0.84
C GLY A 49 4.95 -1.53 0.91
N ALA A 50 5.51 -2.61 0.34
CA ALA A 50 6.96 -2.77 0.24
C ALA A 50 7.62 -1.70 -0.63
N LYS A 51 7.03 -1.35 -1.78
CA LYS A 51 7.53 -0.30 -2.68
C LYS A 51 7.53 1.06 -1.96
N LEU A 52 6.43 1.37 -1.28
CA LEU A 52 6.26 2.59 -0.50
C LEU A 52 7.28 2.68 0.64
N GLY A 53 7.39 1.62 1.44
CA GLY A 53 8.33 1.56 2.56
C GLY A 53 9.78 1.71 2.12
N ALA A 54 10.17 1.08 1.00
CA ALA A 54 11.50 1.23 0.43
C ALA A 54 11.79 2.69 0.00
N GLN A 55 10.80 3.37 -0.59
CA GLN A 55 10.94 4.77 -0.99
C GLN A 55 11.09 5.70 0.21
N VAL A 56 10.22 5.57 1.21
CA VAL A 56 10.24 6.40 2.42
C VAL A 56 11.52 6.19 3.22
N SER A 57 11.92 4.92 3.41
CA SER A 57 13.15 4.58 4.14
C SER A 57 14.40 5.10 3.44
N PHE A 58 14.44 5.08 2.09
CA PHE A 58 15.52 5.70 1.33
C PHE A 58 15.60 7.21 1.59
N TYR A 59 14.49 7.94 1.51
CA TYR A 59 14.46 9.38 1.80
C TYR A 59 14.89 9.69 3.24
N TYR A 60 14.43 8.88 4.18
CA TYR A 60 14.77 9.01 5.59
C TYR A 60 16.27 8.80 5.84
N GLY A 61 16.81 7.69 5.34
CA GLY A 61 18.24 7.38 5.47
C GLY A 61 19.13 8.43 4.81
N PHE A 62 18.74 8.90 3.62
CA PHE A 62 19.41 10.01 2.94
C PHE A 62 19.42 11.28 3.80
N ALA A 63 18.26 11.67 4.33
CA ALA A 63 18.14 12.88 5.13
C ALA A 63 18.97 12.80 6.42
N LEU A 64 18.99 11.64 7.08
CA LEU A 64 19.82 11.42 8.28
C LEU A 64 21.31 11.49 7.97
N ALA A 65 21.77 10.81 6.91
CA ALA A 65 23.17 10.81 6.52
C ALA A 65 23.68 12.22 6.22
N PHE A 66 22.93 12.97 5.42
CA PHE A 66 23.32 14.35 5.09
C PHE A 66 23.18 15.30 6.27
N LYS A 67 22.18 15.12 7.14
CA LYS A 67 22.08 15.89 8.39
C LYS A 67 23.36 15.70 9.23
N TYR A 68 23.83 14.47 9.39
CA TYR A 68 25.06 14.17 10.13
C TYR A 68 26.31 14.79 9.49
N LEU A 69 26.42 14.76 8.15
CA LEU A 69 27.54 15.38 7.43
C LEU A 69 27.55 16.92 7.55
N LEU A 70 26.38 17.55 7.58
CA LEU A 70 26.23 19.00 7.58
C LEU A 70 26.22 19.63 8.98
N GLN A 71 26.01 18.85 10.04
CA GLN A 71 25.81 19.37 11.41
C GLN A 71 26.98 20.19 11.96
N ASN A 72 28.21 19.91 11.51
CA ASN A 72 29.43 20.58 11.98
C ASN A 72 29.83 21.78 11.10
N SER A 73 29.07 22.08 10.04
CA SER A 73 29.38 23.19 9.15
C SER A 73 28.77 24.50 9.66
N SER A 74 29.58 25.56 9.72
CA SER A 74 29.14 26.91 10.11
C SER A 74 28.57 27.74 8.95
N ASP A 75 28.52 27.20 7.73
CA ASP A 75 28.01 27.88 6.53
C ASP A 75 26.49 28.13 6.62
N ILE A 76 26.06 29.35 6.29
CA ILE A 76 24.66 29.74 6.18
C ILE A 76 23.91 28.82 5.19
N LYS A 77 24.57 28.39 4.11
CA LYS A 77 23.98 27.43 3.16
C LYS A 77 23.80 26.05 3.79
N ALA A 78 24.73 25.61 4.65
CA ALA A 78 24.60 24.36 5.38
C ALA A 78 23.42 24.38 6.37
N ARG A 79 23.19 25.50 7.08
CA ARG A 79 22.01 25.66 7.95
C ARG A 79 20.69 25.55 7.18
N LYS A 80 20.59 26.17 6.00
CA LYS A 80 19.39 26.07 5.14
C LYS A 80 19.15 24.61 4.69
N ARG A 81 20.21 23.91 4.27
CA ARG A 81 20.15 22.49 3.89
C ARG A 81 19.74 21.60 5.05
N LEU A 82 20.30 21.83 6.23
CA LEU A 82 20.00 21.07 7.44
C LEU A 82 18.52 21.21 7.85
N LYS A 83 17.98 22.43 7.83
CA LYS A 83 16.55 22.68 8.07
C LYS A 83 15.65 21.95 7.05
N ALA A 84 16.07 21.86 5.79
CA ALA A 84 15.33 21.11 4.78
C ALA A 84 15.31 19.60 5.07
N MET A 85 16.44 19.03 5.53
CA MET A 85 16.51 17.63 5.98
C MET A 85 15.62 17.36 7.17
N GLU A 86 15.65 18.22 8.17
CA GLU A 86 14.81 18.08 9.37
C GLU A 86 13.33 18.15 9.04
N SER A 87 12.95 19.01 8.10
CA SER A 87 11.58 19.08 7.60
C SER A 87 11.17 17.79 6.87
N LEU A 88 12.06 17.17 6.08
CA LEU A 88 11.77 15.89 5.42
C LEU A 88 11.65 14.75 6.46
N ILE A 89 12.57 14.71 7.42
CA ILE A 89 12.54 13.76 8.55
C ILE A 89 11.23 13.88 9.32
N GLY A 90 10.82 15.11 9.64
CA GLY A 90 9.57 15.36 10.36
C GLY A 90 8.33 14.93 9.59
N LEU A 91 8.28 15.15 8.27
CA LEU A 91 7.18 14.65 7.43
C LEU A 91 7.09 13.12 7.47
N ILE A 92 8.23 12.43 7.44
CA ILE A 92 8.27 10.97 7.47
C ILE A 92 7.87 10.45 8.86
N GLN A 93 8.44 10.99 9.94
CA GLN A 93 8.22 10.48 11.29
C GLN A 93 6.82 10.76 11.85
N ASN A 94 6.15 11.82 11.38
CA ASN A 94 4.80 12.15 11.81
C ASN A 94 3.71 11.34 11.07
N PHE A 95 4.10 10.41 10.21
CA PHE A 95 3.16 9.58 9.47
C PHE A 95 2.39 8.64 10.43
N PRO A 96 1.05 8.51 10.30
CA PRO A 96 0.25 7.66 11.18
C PRO A 96 0.38 6.18 10.78
N TYR A 97 1.49 5.55 11.18
CA TYR A 97 1.79 4.14 10.86
C TYR A 97 0.77 3.13 11.40
N GLU A 98 0.00 3.52 12.41
CA GLU A 98 -1.00 2.66 13.07
C GLU A 98 -2.35 2.60 12.34
N ASP A 99 -2.55 3.41 11.29
CA ASP A 99 -3.81 3.49 10.54
C ASP A 99 -3.66 2.88 9.13
N PRO A 100 -4.15 1.64 8.90
CA PRO A 100 -4.11 0.99 7.59
C PRO A 100 -5.02 1.64 6.54
N GLN A 101 -5.97 2.48 6.94
CA GLN A 101 -6.95 3.12 6.06
C GLN A 101 -6.71 4.63 5.93
N TYR A 102 -5.49 5.09 6.21
CA TYR A 102 -5.16 6.51 6.20
C TYR A 102 -5.44 7.16 4.83
N GLU A 103 -6.55 7.90 4.72
CA GLU A 103 -7.04 8.46 3.45
C GLU A 103 -6.06 9.43 2.81
N LYS A 104 -5.27 10.14 3.62
CA LYS A 104 -4.29 11.14 3.15
C LYS A 104 -2.92 10.55 2.89
N LEU A 105 -2.78 9.22 2.91
CA LEU A 105 -1.51 8.54 2.65
C LEU A 105 -0.88 9.03 1.34
N GLN A 106 -1.67 9.11 0.27
CA GLN A 106 -1.17 9.54 -1.02
C GLN A 106 -0.68 11.00 -1.00
N GLU A 107 -1.46 11.91 -0.44
CA GLU A 107 -1.11 13.34 -0.37
C GLU A 107 0.19 13.57 0.41
N ASP A 108 0.33 12.91 1.57
CA ASP A 108 1.52 13.04 2.41
C ASP A 108 2.76 12.40 1.76
N MET A 109 2.56 11.31 1.01
CA MET A 109 3.62 10.68 0.23
C MET A 109 4.10 11.54 -0.94
N GLU A 110 3.18 12.18 -1.66
CA GLU A 110 3.51 13.15 -2.70
C GLU A 110 4.25 14.35 -2.11
N ARG A 111 3.82 14.82 -0.93
CA ARG A 111 4.49 15.89 -0.19
C ARG A 111 5.92 15.49 0.22
N ALA A 112 6.12 14.27 0.71
CA ALA A 112 7.45 13.74 1.03
C ALA A 112 8.34 13.64 -0.21
N CYS A 113 7.80 13.17 -1.35
CA CYS A 113 8.52 13.12 -2.62
C CYS A 113 8.93 14.51 -3.12
N ALA A 114 8.01 15.47 -3.09
CA ALA A 114 8.29 16.86 -3.47
C ALA A 114 9.37 17.47 -2.56
N LYS A 115 9.30 17.19 -1.25
CA LYS A 115 10.29 17.65 -0.30
C LYS A 115 11.67 17.03 -0.54
N PHE A 116 11.74 15.74 -0.86
CA PHE A 116 12.97 15.07 -1.23
C PHE A 116 13.60 15.67 -2.49
N ARG A 117 12.81 15.95 -3.54
CA ARG A 117 13.31 16.63 -4.75
C ARG A 117 13.86 18.02 -4.44
N GLN A 118 13.17 18.79 -3.60
CA GLN A 118 13.66 20.08 -3.12
C GLN A 118 15.01 19.95 -2.42
N VAL A 119 15.13 18.95 -1.53
CA VAL A 119 16.37 18.63 -0.81
C VAL A 119 17.51 18.29 -1.77
N CYS A 120 17.28 17.46 -2.78
CA CYS A 120 18.28 17.09 -3.79
C CYS A 120 18.76 18.32 -4.58
N SER A 121 17.83 19.19 -4.97
CA SER A 121 18.16 20.47 -5.64
C SER A 121 19.04 21.36 -4.76
N LEU A 122 18.76 21.48 -3.46
CA LEU A 122 19.57 22.27 -2.53
C LEU A 122 21.00 21.74 -2.34
N LEU A 123 21.19 20.42 -2.53
CA LEU A 123 22.49 19.76 -2.47
C LEU A 123 23.19 19.70 -3.84
N ASN A 124 22.55 20.16 -4.92
CA ASN A 124 23.01 19.99 -6.30
C ASN A 124 23.29 18.51 -6.65
N LEU A 125 22.46 17.59 -6.15
CA LEU A 125 22.57 16.16 -6.42
C LEU A 125 21.53 15.72 -7.43
N ALA A 126 21.96 14.97 -8.44
CA ALA A 126 21.09 14.20 -9.32
C ALA A 126 20.81 12.82 -8.70
N THR A 127 20.26 12.81 -7.48
CA THR A 127 19.86 11.56 -6.81
C THR A 127 18.40 11.28 -7.11
N GLU A 128 18.16 10.26 -7.93
CA GLU A 128 16.83 9.69 -8.15
C GLU A 128 16.66 8.43 -7.32
N TYR A 129 15.50 8.28 -6.68
CA TYR A 129 15.11 6.98 -6.15
C TYR A 129 14.71 6.09 -7.34
N VAL A 130 15.64 5.23 -7.78
CA VAL A 130 15.38 4.26 -8.84
C VAL A 130 14.60 3.10 -8.24
N SER A 131 13.27 3.22 -8.23
CA SER A 131 12.40 2.06 -8.06
C SER A 131 12.40 1.29 -9.37
N GLY A 132 12.69 -0.02 -9.36
CA GLY A 132 12.78 -0.87 -10.56
C GLY A 132 11.48 -1.06 -11.37
N SER A 133 10.50 -0.18 -11.25
CA SER A 133 9.25 -0.21 -12.02
C SER A 133 8.58 1.17 -11.99
N THR A 134 8.50 1.74 -13.20
CA THR A 134 7.85 2.97 -13.64
C THR A 134 6.54 3.26 -12.91
N GLY A 135 6.39 4.48 -12.39
CA GLY A 135 5.12 5.04 -11.96
C GLY A 135 4.58 4.55 -10.61
N MET A 136 4.22 5.50 -9.75
CA MET A 136 3.28 5.27 -8.65
C MET A 136 1.89 5.62 -9.19
N SER A 137 1.31 4.76 -10.02
CA SER A 137 -0.14 4.79 -10.26
C SER A 137 -0.75 3.67 -9.44
N PHE A 138 -1.64 4.05 -8.53
CA PHE A 138 -2.58 3.12 -7.89
C PHE A 138 -3.53 2.55 -8.94
#